data_AF-X7ZYC9-F1
#
_entry.id   AF-X7ZYC9-F1
#
_cell.length_a   1.000
_cell.length_b   1.000
_cell.length_c   1.000
_cell.angle_alpha   90.00
_cell.angle_beta   90.00
_cell.angle_gamma   90.00
#
_symmetry.space_group_name_H-M   'P 1'
#
loop_
_entity.id
_entity.type
_entity.pdbx_description
1 polymer ?
#
loop_
_entity_poly.entity_id
_entity_poly.type
_entity_poly.pdbx_seq_one_letter_code
_entity_poly.pdbx_strand_id
1 'polypeptide(L)'
;MTSIEQRDAQSVLDGIDELLPKLRQRAQETEDLRRLPDATVSELQEIGFFRLLQPKQWDGLECDPTLFYEAARRLASACGSTGWVGSIVGVHNWHLALFDQKAQEEVWGEDSNVRVSSSYAPMARARWSTAGIWSTARGTGRRDATTPPGRSLAAR
;
A
#
# COMPACT_ATOMS: atom_id res chain seq x y z
N MET A 1 15.06 -20.47 -20.27
CA MET A 1 13.90 -19.60 -19.99
C MET A 1 13.35 -20.04 -18.63
N THR A 2 14.12 -19.71 -17.59
CA THR A 2 13.86 -18.67 -16.57
C THR A 2 12.75 -19.07 -15.60
N SER A 3 13.20 -19.47 -14.41
CA SER A 3 12.52 -20.03 -13.23
C SER A 3 11.39 -19.17 -12.61
N ILE A 4 10.81 -18.24 -13.37
CA ILE A 4 9.80 -17.28 -12.90
C ILE A 4 8.36 -17.75 -13.21
N GLU A 5 8.17 -18.68 -14.15
CA GLU A 5 6.84 -19.10 -14.62
C GLU A 5 6.01 -19.99 -13.66
N GLN A 6 6.53 -20.35 -12.47
CA GLN A 6 5.78 -21.17 -11.51
C GLN A 6 6.00 -20.74 -10.06
N ARG A 7 5.78 -19.46 -9.73
CA ARG A 7 5.46 -19.11 -8.34
C ARG A 7 3.97 -19.27 -8.13
N ASP A 8 3.57 -20.24 -7.31
CA ASP A 8 2.23 -20.31 -6.77
C ASP A 8 2.20 -19.69 -5.37
N ALA A 9 1.00 -19.54 -4.80
CA ALA A 9 0.85 -18.99 -3.45
C ALA A 9 1.58 -19.81 -2.38
N GLN A 10 1.82 -21.10 -2.60
CA GLN A 10 2.54 -21.96 -1.66
C GLN A 10 4.02 -21.58 -1.60
N SER A 11 4.66 -21.34 -2.76
CA SER A 11 6.05 -20.89 -2.80
C SER A 11 6.27 -19.56 -2.05
N VAL A 12 5.27 -18.67 -2.03
CA VAL A 12 5.30 -17.42 -1.25
C VAL A 12 5.24 -17.72 0.26
N LEU A 13 4.39 -18.67 0.68
CA LEU A 13 4.32 -19.08 2.09
C LEU A 13 5.63 -19.71 2.56
N ASP A 14 6.27 -20.53 1.73
CA ASP A 14 7.56 -21.14 2.03
C ASP A 14 8.65 -20.05 2.16
N GLY A 15 8.68 -19.08 1.24
CA GLY A 15 9.57 -17.91 1.32
C GLY A 15 9.33 -17.04 2.56
N ILE A 16 8.08 -16.94 3.03
CA ILE A 16 7.76 -16.27 4.30
C ILE A 16 8.37 -17.05 5.47
N ASP A 17 8.23 -18.38 5.49
CA ASP A 17 8.76 -19.22 6.57
C ASP A 17 10.28 -19.08 6.71
N GLU A 18 11.00 -18.99 5.58
CA GLU A 18 12.44 -18.70 5.54
C GLU A 18 12.78 -17.30 6.05
N LEU A 19 11.89 -16.33 5.86
CA LEU A 19 12.07 -14.93 6.27
C LEU A 19 11.81 -14.72 7.77
N LEU A 20 10.96 -15.54 8.41
CA LEU A 20 10.52 -15.34 9.80
C LEU A 20 11.67 -15.14 10.80
N PRO A 21 12.78 -15.91 10.80
CA PRO A 21 13.88 -15.69 11.71
C PRO A 21 14.52 -14.30 11.57
N LYS A 22 14.68 -13.82 10.33
CA LYS A 22 15.23 -12.47 10.06
C LYS A 22 14.28 -11.38 10.55
N LEU A 23 12.97 -11.54 10.34
CA LEU A 23 11.97 -10.58 10.83
C LEU A 23 11.96 -10.49 12.35
N ARG A 24 12.12 -11.62 13.06
CA ARG A 24 12.25 -11.61 14.53
C ARG A 24 13.48 -10.84 14.98
N GLN A 25 14.62 -11.02 14.29
CA GLN A 25 15.84 -10.29 14.61
C GLN A 25 15.71 -8.77 14.37
N ARG A 26 15.00 -8.37 13.30
CA ARG A 26 14.78 -6.94 12.97
C ARG A 26 13.55 -6.33 13.64
N ALA A 27 12.85 -7.05 14.52
CA ALA A 27 11.64 -6.56 15.14
C ALA A 27 11.91 -5.30 15.98
N GLN A 28 12.97 -5.30 16.80
CA GLN A 28 13.32 -4.11 17.60
C GLN A 28 13.73 -2.93 16.73
N GLU A 29 14.53 -3.17 15.68
CA GLU A 29 14.90 -2.14 14.70
C GLU A 29 13.65 -1.51 14.06
N THR A 30 12.65 -2.33 13.73
CA THR A 30 11.38 -1.87 13.15
C THR A 30 10.64 -0.92 14.10
N GLU A 31 10.59 -1.27 15.39
CA GLU A 31 9.98 -0.42 16.42
C GLU A 31 10.73 0.90 16.59
N ASP A 32 12.06 0.85 16.67
CA ASP A 32 12.91 2.02 16.85
C ASP A 32 12.83 2.98 15.65
N LEU A 33 12.79 2.43 14.43
CA LEU A 33 12.66 3.20 13.19
C LEU A 33 11.26 3.82 13.00
N ARG A 34 10.23 3.27 13.67
CA ARG A 34 8.81 3.61 13.47
C ARG A 34 8.36 3.45 12.00
N ARG A 35 9.02 2.57 11.27
CA ARG A 35 8.73 2.14 9.90
C ARG A 35 9.39 0.79 9.67
N LEU A 36 8.93 0.04 8.67
CA LEU A 36 9.64 -1.18 8.26
C LEU A 36 11.02 -0.83 7.71
N PRO A 37 12.08 -1.59 8.06
CA PRO A 37 13.37 -1.51 7.39
C PRO A 37 13.22 -1.76 5.88
N ASP A 38 13.97 -1.03 5.06
CA ASP A 38 13.89 -1.12 3.59
C ASP A 38 14.24 -2.54 3.10
N ALA A 39 15.15 -3.22 3.80
CA ALA A 39 15.49 -4.62 3.55
C ALA A 39 14.29 -5.57 3.74
N THR A 40 13.47 -5.35 4.77
CA THR A 40 12.26 -6.15 5.02
C THR A 40 11.25 -5.96 3.90
N VAL A 41 11.03 -4.73 3.44
CA VAL A 41 10.10 -4.44 2.33
C VAL A 41 10.60 -5.07 1.03
N SER A 42 11.90 -5.00 0.77
CA SER A 42 12.53 -5.59 -0.42
C SER A 42 12.41 -7.12 -0.42
N GLU A 43 12.74 -7.78 0.69
CA GLU A 43 12.60 -9.24 0.83
C GLU A 43 11.12 -9.69 0.67
N LEU A 44 10.15 -8.95 1.20
CA LEU A 44 8.72 -9.23 1.00
C LEU A 44 8.28 -9.08 -0.48
N GLN A 45 8.85 -8.10 -1.19
CA GLN A 45 8.61 -7.95 -2.63
C GLN A 45 9.25 -9.10 -3.43
N GLU A 46 10.49 -9.47 -3.09
CA GLU A 46 11.25 -10.54 -3.76
C GLU A 46 10.58 -11.91 -3.61
N ILE A 47 10.00 -12.23 -2.45
CA ILE A 47 9.25 -13.48 -2.25
C ILE A 47 7.84 -13.44 -2.89
N GLY A 48 7.39 -12.27 -3.36
CA GLY A 48 6.10 -12.12 -4.05
C GLY A 48 4.91 -11.93 -3.12
N PHE A 49 5.10 -11.55 -1.85
CA PHE A 49 3.99 -11.36 -0.90
C PHE A 49 2.97 -10.34 -1.40
N PHE A 50 3.41 -9.21 -1.97
CA PHE A 50 2.51 -8.18 -2.50
C PHE A 50 1.78 -8.61 -3.79
N ARG A 51 2.19 -9.71 -4.42
CA ARG A 51 1.56 -10.26 -5.63
C ARG A 51 0.41 -11.22 -5.34
N LEU A 52 0.25 -11.68 -4.09
CA LEU A 52 -0.74 -12.69 -3.69
C LEU A 52 -2.16 -12.37 -4.18
N LEU A 53 -2.63 -11.15 -3.94
CA LEU A 53 -3.99 -10.72 -4.30
C LEU A 53 -4.07 -9.85 -5.56
N GLN A 54 -2.94 -9.60 -6.23
CA GLN A 54 -2.92 -8.79 -7.44
C GLN A 54 -3.48 -9.61 -8.62
N PRO A 55 -4.17 -8.97 -9.59
CA PRO A 55 -4.63 -9.66 -10.79
C PRO A 55 -3.49 -10.27 -11.63
N LYS A 56 -3.77 -11.39 -12.30
CA LYS A 56 -2.82 -12.10 -13.19
C LYS A 56 -2.44 -11.26 -14.40
N GLN A 57 -3.33 -10.39 -14.87
CA GLN A 57 -3.02 -9.41 -15.92
C GLN A 57 -1.88 -8.44 -15.51
N TRP A 58 -1.58 -8.33 -14.22
CA TRP A 58 -0.53 -7.50 -13.65
C TRP A 58 0.54 -8.35 -12.95
N ASP A 59 0.83 -9.55 -13.45
CA ASP A 59 1.81 -10.51 -12.88
C ASP A 59 1.51 -10.96 -11.44
N GLY A 60 0.26 -10.82 -11.00
CA GLY A 60 -0.21 -11.27 -9.72
C GLY A 60 -0.59 -12.75 -9.69
N LEU A 61 -0.86 -13.26 -8.48
CA LEU A 61 -1.21 -14.67 -8.27
C LEU A 61 -2.72 -14.93 -8.21
N GLU A 62 -3.53 -13.88 -8.00
CA GLU A 62 -4.98 -14.00 -7.76
C GLU A 62 -5.33 -15.15 -6.80
N CYS A 63 -4.60 -15.25 -5.69
CA CYS A 63 -4.73 -16.38 -4.78
C CYS A 63 -6.03 -16.31 -3.97
N ASP A 64 -6.39 -17.45 -3.37
CA ASP A 64 -7.47 -17.50 -2.39
C ASP A 64 -7.17 -16.55 -1.21
N PRO A 65 -8.11 -15.70 -0.77
CA PRO A 65 -7.91 -14.79 0.35
C PRO A 65 -7.48 -15.47 1.65
N THR A 66 -7.87 -16.73 1.88
CA THR A 66 -7.43 -17.49 3.06
C THR A 66 -5.92 -17.70 3.07
N LEU A 67 -5.28 -17.92 1.91
CA LEU A 67 -3.84 -18.03 1.79
C LEU A 67 -3.14 -16.69 2.07
N PHE A 68 -3.74 -15.59 1.60
CA PHE A 68 -3.22 -14.25 1.90
C PHE A 68 -3.27 -13.93 3.40
N TYR A 69 -4.38 -14.23 4.08
CA TYR A 69 -4.48 -14.02 5.52
C TYR A 69 -3.59 -14.97 6.32
N GLU A 70 -3.36 -16.18 5.84
CA GLU A 70 -2.36 -17.09 6.42
C GLU A 70 -0.94 -16.51 6.30
N ALA A 71 -0.58 -15.98 5.13
CA ALA A 71 0.69 -15.28 4.91
C ALA A 71 0.85 -14.09 5.88
N ALA A 72 -0.17 -13.24 6.00
CA ALA A 72 -0.17 -12.11 6.93
C ALA A 72 -0.05 -12.56 8.40
N ARG A 73 -0.76 -13.63 8.78
CA ARG A 73 -0.70 -14.22 10.13
C ARG A 73 0.72 -14.73 10.45
N ARG A 74 1.38 -15.40 9.50
CA ARG A 74 2.77 -15.87 9.66
C ARG A 74 3.74 -14.71 9.86
N LEU A 75 3.66 -13.66 9.03
CA LEU A 75 4.47 -12.46 9.19
C LEU A 75 4.26 -11.80 10.56
N ALA A 76 3.00 -11.65 10.98
CA ALA A 76 2.65 -11.06 12.27
C ALA A 76 3.20 -11.86 13.47
N SER A 77 3.35 -13.18 13.33
CA SER A 77 3.95 -14.04 14.36
C SER A 77 5.44 -13.79 14.60
N ALA A 78 6.13 -13.17 13.64
CA ALA A 78 7.54 -12.81 13.74
C ALA A 78 7.74 -11.33 14.10
N CYS A 79 6.95 -10.43 13.50
CA CYS A 79 6.96 -9.00 13.79
C CYS A 79 5.55 -8.43 13.52
N GLY A 80 4.88 -7.98 14.58
CA GLY A 80 3.50 -7.47 14.49
C GLY A 80 3.36 -6.30 13.51
N SER A 81 4.28 -5.33 13.57
CA SER A 81 4.34 -4.19 12.65
C SER A 81 4.50 -4.61 11.19
N THR A 82 5.35 -5.61 10.91
CA THR A 82 5.52 -6.16 9.56
C THR A 82 4.25 -6.85 9.07
N GLY A 83 3.63 -7.70 9.90
CA GLY A 83 2.37 -8.36 9.55
C GLY A 83 1.23 -7.37 9.28
N TRP A 84 1.10 -6.34 10.13
CA TRP A 84 0.09 -5.29 9.97
C TRP A 84 0.29 -4.49 8.67
N VAL A 85 1.47 -3.90 8.48
CA VAL A 85 1.78 -3.11 7.28
C VAL A 85 1.68 -3.95 6.01
N GLY A 86 2.23 -5.17 6.05
CA GLY A 86 2.14 -6.12 4.94
C GLY A 86 0.68 -6.41 4.56
N SER A 87 -0.16 -6.74 5.54
CA SER A 87 -1.59 -7.04 5.30
C SER A 87 -2.34 -5.87 4.66
N ILE A 88 -2.13 -4.64 5.14
CA ILE A 88 -2.79 -3.44 4.61
C ILE A 88 -2.33 -3.16 3.19
N VAL A 89 -1.02 -3.14 2.95
CA VAL A 89 -0.48 -2.82 1.64
C VAL A 89 -0.83 -3.92 0.62
N GLY A 90 -0.79 -5.19 1.02
CA GLY A 90 -1.14 -6.32 0.17
C GLY A 90 -2.62 -6.34 -0.24
N VAL A 91 -3.55 -6.05 0.69
CA VAL A 91 -4.99 -6.05 0.36
C VAL A 91 -5.39 -4.88 -0.55
N HIS A 92 -4.61 -3.80 -0.61
CA HIS A 92 -4.90 -2.70 -1.52
C HIS A 92 -4.78 -3.09 -3.00
N ASN A 93 -4.00 -4.13 -3.33
CA ASN A 93 -3.93 -4.63 -4.69
C ASN A 93 -5.26 -5.29 -5.10
N TRP A 94 -5.91 -6.01 -4.17
CA TRP A 94 -7.29 -6.47 -4.40
C TRP A 94 -8.26 -5.30 -4.53
N HIS A 95 -8.14 -4.27 -3.67
CA HIS A 95 -9.04 -3.12 -3.73
C HIS A 95 -8.89 -2.33 -5.04
N LEU A 96 -7.66 -2.10 -5.51
CA LEU A 96 -7.39 -1.42 -6.79
C LEU A 96 -7.93 -2.22 -7.99
N ALA A 97 -7.93 -3.56 -7.92
CA ALA A 97 -8.52 -4.40 -8.96
C ALA A 97 -10.05 -4.19 -9.13
N LEU A 98 -10.72 -3.56 -8.17
CA LEU A 98 -12.14 -3.20 -8.26
C LEU A 98 -12.38 -1.85 -8.96
N PHE A 99 -11.33 -1.07 -9.21
CA PHE A 99 -11.42 0.17 -9.98
C PHE A 99 -11.47 -0.13 -11.48
N ASP A 100 -11.82 0.88 -12.28
CA ASP A 100 -11.79 0.75 -13.73
C ASP A 100 -10.40 0.40 -14.26
N GLN A 101 -10.34 -0.16 -15.48
CA GLN A 101 -9.08 -0.61 -16.08
C GLN A 101 -8.08 0.55 -16.23
N LYS A 102 -8.56 1.79 -16.45
CA LYS A 102 -7.70 2.96 -16.62
C LYS A 102 -6.94 3.27 -15.33
N ALA A 103 -7.61 3.23 -14.19
CA ALA A 103 -6.97 3.42 -12.89
C ALA A 103 -5.94 2.31 -12.58
N GLN A 104 -6.22 1.08 -12.99
CA GLN A 104 -5.26 -0.02 -12.84
C GLN A 104 -4.02 0.19 -13.73
N GLU A 105 -4.20 0.56 -14.99
CA GLU A 105 -3.12 0.89 -15.95
C GLU A 105 -2.27 2.06 -15.46
N GLU A 106 -2.90 3.12 -14.93
CA GLU A 106 -2.18 4.28 -14.39
C GLU A 106 -1.25 3.92 -13.21
N VAL A 107 -1.55 2.84 -12.48
CA VAL A 107 -0.76 2.41 -11.31
C VAL A 107 0.24 1.31 -11.68
N TRP A 108 -0.14 0.33 -12.50
CA TRP A 108 0.65 -0.88 -12.75
C TRP A 108 1.14 -1.04 -14.20
N GLY A 109 0.75 -0.16 -15.11
CA GLY A 109 1.10 -0.26 -16.53
C GLY A 109 2.60 -0.17 -16.81
N GLU A 110 3.32 0.67 -16.08
CA GLU A 110 4.78 0.80 -16.20
C GLU A 110 5.56 -0.13 -15.25
N ASP A 111 5.10 -0.26 -14.00
CA ASP A 111 5.71 -1.14 -13.01
C ASP A 111 4.62 -1.81 -12.16
N SER A 112 4.45 -3.11 -12.35
CA SER A 112 3.45 -3.88 -11.63
C SER A 112 3.80 -4.08 -10.13
N ASN A 113 5.00 -3.67 -9.68
CA ASN A 113 5.41 -3.69 -8.26
C ASN A 113 4.95 -2.47 -7.45
N VAL A 114 4.32 -1.48 -8.08
CA VAL A 114 3.81 -0.28 -7.39
C VAL A 114 2.82 -0.69 -6.30
N ARG A 115 3.00 -0.10 -5.11
CA ARG A 115 2.21 -0.38 -3.90
C ARG A 115 1.34 0.80 -3.54
N VAL A 116 0.12 0.51 -3.09
CA VAL A 116 -0.87 1.51 -2.70
C VAL A 116 -1.01 1.56 -1.18
N SER A 117 -1.17 2.76 -0.63
CA SER A 117 -1.58 2.97 0.76
C SER A 117 -2.96 3.63 0.80
N SER A 118 -3.67 3.57 1.93
CA SER A 118 -5.01 4.13 2.04
C SER A 118 -5.27 4.74 3.41
N SER A 119 -6.30 5.57 3.48
CA SER A 119 -6.94 6.02 4.71
C SER A 119 -8.45 6.08 4.46
N TYR A 120 -9.20 5.12 5.02
CA TYR A 120 -10.65 5.00 4.78
C TYR A 120 -11.49 5.96 5.63
N ALA A 121 -10.94 6.49 6.72
CA ALA A 121 -11.65 7.44 7.56
C ALA A 121 -11.96 8.70 6.73
N PRO A 122 -13.22 9.19 6.69
CA PRO A 122 -13.60 10.38 5.91
C PRO A 122 -13.07 11.66 6.58
N MET A 123 -11.75 11.84 6.53
CA MET A 123 -11.01 12.89 7.24
C MET A 123 -10.92 14.19 6.45
N ALA A 124 -11.34 14.20 5.18
CA ALA A 124 -11.25 15.35 4.30
C ALA A 124 -12.56 15.57 3.53
N ARG A 125 -12.86 16.85 3.28
CA ARG A 125 -13.95 17.24 2.38
C ARG A 125 -13.37 17.38 0.97
N ALA A 126 -13.72 16.45 0.10
CA ALA A 126 -13.32 16.49 -1.29
C ALA A 126 -14.24 17.46 -2.05
N ARG A 127 -13.67 18.35 -2.87
CA ARG A 127 -14.43 19.18 -3.81
C ARG A 127 -14.13 18.69 -5.21
N TRP A 128 -15.18 18.35 -5.95
CA TRP A 128 -15.05 18.01 -7.36
C TRP A 128 -14.68 19.27 -8.13
N SER A 129 -13.62 19.21 -8.92
CA SER A 129 -13.27 20.24 -9.89
C SER A 129 -13.32 19.63 -11.28
N THR A 130 -13.73 20.42 -12.27
CA THR A 130 -13.78 20.03 -13.69
C THR A 130 -12.41 19.65 -14.27
N ALA A 131 -11.32 19.89 -13.54
CA ALA A 131 -9.96 19.47 -13.89
C ALA A 131 -9.59 18.07 -13.36
N GLY A 132 -10.50 17.35 -12.70
CA GLY A 132 -10.27 15.97 -12.25
C GLY A 132 -9.34 15.82 -11.03
N ILE A 133 -8.94 16.91 -10.39
CA ILE A 133 -8.03 16.88 -9.23
C ILE A 133 -8.84 16.97 -7.93
N TRP A 134 -8.62 16.00 -7.04
CA TRP A 134 -9.10 16.00 -5.67
C TRP A 134 -8.15 16.80 -4.78
N SER A 135 -8.50 18.04 -4.44
CA SER A 135 -7.79 18.76 -3.37
C SER A 135 -8.35 18.37 -2.00
N THR A 136 -7.55 17.75 -1.13
CA THR A 136 -7.91 17.58 0.28
C THR A 136 -7.67 18.91 1.00
N ALA A 137 -8.75 19.61 1.37
CA ALA A 137 -8.64 20.73 2.29
C ALA A 137 -8.30 20.19 3.68
N ARG A 138 -7.00 20.08 4.00
CA ARG A 138 -6.54 19.80 5.36
C ARG A 138 -7.03 20.95 6.25
N GLY A 139 -7.66 20.61 7.38
CA GLY A 139 -8.19 21.58 8.33
C GLY A 139 -7.12 22.55 8.81
N THR A 140 -7.21 23.80 8.39
CA THR A 140 -6.74 24.93 9.19
C THR A 140 -7.89 25.32 10.10
N GLY A 141 -7.82 24.87 11.35
CA GLY A 141 -8.60 25.48 12.41
C GLY A 141 -8.20 26.94 12.52
N ARG A 142 -9.04 27.84 12.03
CA ARG A 142 -9.16 29.20 12.56
C ARG A 142 -10.62 29.62 12.46
N ARG A 143 -11.33 29.45 13.57
CA ARG A 143 -12.43 30.36 13.90
C ARG A 143 -11.75 31.67 14.25
N ASP A 144 -11.97 32.70 13.44
CA ASP A 144 -12.54 33.99 13.88
C ASP A 144 -12.39 35.07 12.82
N ALA A 145 -13.48 35.84 12.71
CA ALA A 145 -13.58 37.22 12.24
C ALA A 145 -13.34 37.54 10.74
N THR A 146 -14.47 37.66 10.04
CA THR A 146 -14.83 38.78 9.14
C THR A 146 -13.71 39.52 8.39
N THR A 147 -13.70 39.39 7.06
CA THR A 147 -13.17 40.44 6.17
C THR A 147 -14.17 40.66 5.04
N PRO A 148 -14.74 41.87 4.85
CA PRO A 148 -15.70 42.14 3.79
C PRO A 148 -15.00 42.27 2.42
N PRO A 149 -15.71 42.07 1.31
CA PRO A 149 -15.09 42.08 -0.01
C PRO A 149 -14.86 43.51 -0.49
N GLY A 150 -13.69 43.73 -1.09
CA GLY A 150 -13.45 44.86 -1.99
C GLY A 150 -12.54 45.95 -1.43
N ARG A 151 -11.28 45.93 -1.85
CA ARG A 151 -10.59 47.12 -2.39
C ARG A 151 -9.32 46.71 -3.13
N SER A 152 -9.31 47.06 -4.41
CA SER A 152 -8.16 47.15 -5.31
C SER A 152 -7.18 48.22 -4.81
N LEU A 153 -5.87 47.98 -4.98
CA LEU A 153 -4.77 48.92 -5.34
C LEU A 153 -3.45 48.21 -5.00
N ALA A 154 -2.72 47.71 -6.00
CA ALA A 154 -1.70 48.40 -6.80
C ALA A 154 -0.30 48.41 -6.17
N ALA A 155 0.66 48.03 -7.02
CA ALA A 155 2.10 47.95 -6.86
C ALA A 155 2.77 48.92 -5.87
N ARG A 156 3.69 48.39 -5.05
CA ARG A 156 5.14 48.61 -5.12
C ARG A 156 5.86 47.69 -4.15
#